data_AF-A0AAE0WCN5-F1
#
_entry.id   AF-A0AAE0WCN5-F1
#
_cell.length_a   1.000
_cell.length_b   1.000
_cell.length_c   1.000
_cell.angle_alpha   90.00
_cell.angle_beta   90.00
_cell.angle_gamma   90.00
#
_symmetry.space_group_name_H-M   'P 1'
#
loop_
_entity.id
_entity.type
_entity.pdbx_description
1 polymer ?
#
loop_
_entity_poly.entity_id
_entity_poly.type
_entity_poly.pdbx_seq_one_letter_code
_entity_poly.pdbx_strand_id
1 'polypeptide(L)'
;MEAKLRRTMTSVTDVLFPTSKNARDPQQHQLLKTGNDYVTNLPLQMAIYFNCFFSPFWLTSVIVVFELKYMYLTTLYKIILLAIYIVFTIIEVIRLYIGYLGNLMERVPELAGFWLLTILLQFPLILLLLFNDQAMLLPLERAVHIIEALFVLFEGVCGYFAIRVMVNYQVTKFHLRQFTDLEQIQDDEYWINNNHQHQS
;
A
#
# COMPACT_ATOMS: atom_id res chain seq x y z
N MET A 1 -48.05 -19.07 19.45
CA MET A 1 -47.26 -20.25 19.06
C MET A 1 -45.82 -19.87 18.68
N GLU A 2 -45.63 -18.77 17.94
CA GLU A 2 -44.30 -18.27 17.50
C GLU A 2 -43.30 -17.95 18.62
N ALA A 3 -43.76 -17.40 19.75
CA ALA A 3 -42.88 -17.04 20.86
C ALA A 3 -42.21 -18.25 21.53
N LYS A 4 -42.85 -19.42 21.51
CA LYS A 4 -42.25 -20.66 22.01
C LYS A 4 -41.22 -21.21 21.03
N LEU A 5 -41.54 -21.16 19.73
CA LEU A 5 -40.66 -21.66 18.66
C LEU A 5 -39.35 -20.87 18.58
N ARG A 6 -39.42 -19.54 18.74
CA ARG A 6 -38.22 -18.67 18.84
C ARG A 6 -37.35 -19.02 20.04
N ARG A 7 -37.94 -19.28 21.21
CA ARG A 7 -37.20 -19.67 22.42
C ARG A 7 -36.51 -21.03 22.28
N THR A 8 -37.16 -21.98 21.60
CA THR A 8 -36.56 -23.30 21.34
C THR A 8 -35.41 -23.19 20.36
N MET A 9 -35.53 -22.35 19.32
CA MET A 9 -34.44 -22.11 18.37
C MET A 9 -33.21 -21.47 19.03
N THR A 10 -33.39 -20.44 19.86
CA THR A 10 -32.25 -19.81 20.57
C THR A 10 -31.58 -20.78 21.53
N SER A 11 -32.35 -21.63 22.22
CA SER A 11 -31.80 -22.63 23.14
C SER A 11 -30.97 -23.71 22.45
N VAL A 12 -31.32 -24.10 21.22
CA VAL A 12 -30.53 -25.08 20.45
C VAL A 12 -29.27 -24.43 19.89
N THR A 13 -29.34 -23.17 19.45
CA THR A 13 -28.18 -22.40 19.00
C THR A 13 -27.15 -22.18 20.11
N ASP A 14 -27.58 -21.89 21.33
CA ASP A 14 -26.67 -21.68 22.49
C ASP A 14 -25.93 -22.97 22.92
N VAL A 15 -26.50 -24.15 22.64
CA VAL A 15 -25.89 -25.45 22.93
C VAL A 15 -24.89 -25.86 21.84
N LEU A 16 -25.16 -25.51 20.58
CA LEU A 16 -24.29 -25.79 19.44
C LEU A 16 -23.13 -24.80 19.31
N PHE A 17 -23.33 -23.55 19.75
CA PHE A 17 -22.32 -22.50 19.79
C PHE A 17 -22.30 -21.90 21.19
N PRO A 18 -21.50 -22.46 22.13
CA PRO A 18 -21.36 -21.89 23.46
C PRO A 18 -20.72 -20.51 23.32
N THR A 19 -21.56 -19.46 23.31
CA THR A 19 -21.10 -18.08 23.29
C THR A 19 -20.45 -17.83 24.64
N SER A 20 -19.11 -17.76 24.66
CA SER A 20 -18.34 -17.38 25.84
C SER A 20 -18.92 -16.08 26.40
N LYS A 21 -19.30 -16.08 27.67
CA LYS A 21 -19.87 -14.88 28.33
C LYS A 21 -18.87 -13.72 28.40
N ASN A 22 -17.59 -13.97 28.13
CA ASN A 22 -16.56 -12.94 27.98
C ASN A 22 -16.71 -12.15 26.66
N ALA A 23 -17.44 -12.68 25.66
CA ALA A 23 -17.68 -12.00 24.38
C ALA A 23 -18.78 -10.91 24.43
N ARG A 24 -19.30 -10.58 25.62
CA ARG A 24 -20.27 -9.49 25.82
C ARG A 24 -19.61 -8.14 26.07
N ASP A 25 -18.31 -8.01 25.89
CA ASP A 25 -17.68 -6.70 25.92
C ASP A 25 -17.79 -6.04 24.53
N PRO A 26 -18.63 -5.00 24.34
CA PRO A 26 -18.70 -4.29 23.07
C PRO A 26 -17.33 -3.71 22.66
N GLN A 27 -16.39 -3.53 23.60
CA GLN A 27 -15.01 -3.16 23.28
C GLN A 27 -14.24 -4.28 22.57
N GLN A 28 -14.35 -5.54 22.98
CA GLN A 28 -13.64 -6.66 22.33
C GLN A 28 -14.14 -6.92 20.90
N HIS A 29 -15.44 -6.74 20.63
CA HIS A 29 -15.98 -6.85 19.26
C HIS A 29 -15.57 -5.68 18.35
N GLN A 30 -15.40 -4.47 18.88
CA GLN A 30 -14.80 -3.37 18.13
C GLN A 30 -13.29 -3.58 17.92
N LEU A 31 -12.57 -4.16 18.88
CA LEU A 31 -11.15 -4.51 18.77
C LEU A 31 -10.90 -5.57 17.68
N LEU A 32 -11.67 -6.66 17.65
CA LEU A 32 -11.55 -7.72 16.63
C LEU A 32 -11.89 -7.22 15.22
N LYS A 33 -12.83 -6.28 15.11
CA LYS A 33 -13.17 -5.64 13.84
C LYS A 33 -12.07 -4.70 13.35
N THR A 34 -11.44 -3.96 14.27
CA THR A 34 -10.29 -3.08 13.98
C THR A 34 -9.03 -3.87 13.59
N GLY A 35 -8.88 -5.11 14.06
CA GLY A 35 -7.75 -5.99 13.71
C GLY A 35 -7.87 -6.68 12.35
N ASN A 36 -9.03 -6.62 11.68
CA ASN A 36 -9.31 -7.40 10.47
C ASN A 36 -9.68 -6.54 9.24
N ASP A 37 -9.79 -5.22 9.38
CA ASP A 37 -9.99 -4.34 8.24
C ASP A 37 -8.64 -4.10 7.55
N TYR A 38 -8.39 -4.84 6.46
CA TYR A 38 -7.28 -4.64 5.54
C TYR A 38 -7.09 -3.15 5.22
N VAL A 39 -5.93 -2.60 5.57
CA VAL A 39 -5.59 -1.16 5.43
C VAL A 39 -4.87 -0.92 4.10
N THR A 40 -5.30 -1.61 3.05
CA THR A 40 -4.77 -1.37 1.70
C THR A 40 -5.38 -0.10 1.14
N ASN A 41 -4.57 0.84 0.66
CA ASN A 41 -5.09 2.04 0.02
C ASN A 41 -5.54 1.68 -1.41
N LEU A 42 -6.85 1.54 -1.60
CA LEU A 42 -7.44 1.12 -2.88
C LEU A 42 -7.12 2.09 -4.03
N PRO A 43 -7.27 3.44 -3.88
CA PRO A 43 -6.87 4.38 -4.92
C PRO A 43 -5.42 4.23 -5.36
N LEU A 44 -4.50 4.08 -4.40
CA LEU A 44 -3.07 3.86 -4.70
C LEU A 44 -2.87 2.57 -5.49
N GLN A 45 -3.54 1.49 -5.07
CA GLN A 45 -3.42 0.19 -5.73
C GLN A 45 -3.91 0.23 -7.19
N MET A 46 -5.01 0.93 -7.44
CA MET A 46 -5.56 1.10 -8.79
C MET A 46 -4.64 1.93 -9.67
N ALA A 47 -4.02 2.99 -9.13
CA ALA A 47 -3.06 3.79 -9.88
C ALA A 47 -1.82 2.99 -10.28
N ILE A 48 -1.20 2.27 -9.32
CA ILE A 48 -0.05 1.40 -9.60
C ILE A 48 -0.39 0.33 -10.64
N TYR A 49 -1.59 -0.25 -10.56
CA TYR A 49 -2.06 -1.22 -11.54
C TYR A 49 -2.11 -0.61 -12.94
N PHE A 50 -2.81 0.51 -13.13
CA PHE A 50 -2.92 1.14 -14.44
C PHE A 50 -1.58 1.65 -14.97
N ASN A 51 -0.72 2.17 -14.10
CA ASN A 51 0.61 2.61 -14.47
C ASN A 51 1.48 1.43 -14.93
N CYS A 52 1.43 0.29 -14.24
CA CYS A 52 2.12 -0.94 -14.66
C CYS A 52 1.70 -1.38 -16.08
N PHE A 53 0.43 -1.23 -16.44
CA PHE A 53 -0.03 -1.47 -17.81
C PHE A 53 0.40 -0.40 -18.80
N PHE A 54 0.48 0.86 -18.38
CA PHE A 54 0.87 1.99 -19.24
C PHE A 54 2.37 2.04 -19.51
N SER A 55 3.22 1.74 -18.52
CA SER A 55 4.68 1.77 -18.58
C SER A 55 5.30 1.08 -19.82
N PRO A 56 4.89 -0.13 -20.26
CA PRO A 56 5.40 -0.73 -21.50
C PRO A 56 5.01 0.05 -22.77
N PHE A 57 3.84 0.69 -22.79
CA PHE A 57 3.44 1.57 -23.91
C PHE A 57 4.23 2.87 -23.90
N TRP A 58 4.49 3.43 -22.72
CA TRP A 58 5.38 4.57 -22.55
C TRP A 58 6.78 4.25 -23.09
N LEU A 59 7.37 3.12 -22.67
CA LEU A 59 8.68 2.67 -23.10
C LEU A 59 8.76 2.48 -24.62
N THR A 60 7.76 1.80 -25.19
CA THR A 60 7.68 1.61 -26.64
C THR A 60 7.59 2.93 -27.38
N SER A 61 6.78 3.87 -26.87
CA SER A 61 6.59 5.19 -27.48
C SER A 61 7.88 6.00 -27.46
N VAL A 62 8.63 6.01 -26.34
CA VAL A 62 9.90 6.74 -26.27
C VAL A 62 10.97 6.12 -27.16
N ILE A 63 11.02 4.78 -27.30
CA ILE A 63 11.94 4.11 -28.24
C ILE A 63 11.62 4.51 -29.68
N VAL A 64 10.36 4.41 -30.09
CA VAL A 64 9.93 4.77 -31.45
C VAL A 64 10.22 6.24 -31.74
N VAL A 65 9.86 7.15 -30.84
CA VAL A 65 10.14 8.58 -31.03
C VAL A 65 11.64 8.85 -31.05
N PHE A 66 12.41 8.23 -30.16
CA PHE A 66 13.87 8.40 -30.11
C PHE A 66 14.53 8.00 -31.44
N GLU A 67 14.12 6.89 -32.05
CA GLU A 67 14.57 6.47 -33.38
C GLU A 67 14.20 7.51 -34.46
N LEU A 68 12.96 8.02 -34.46
CA LEU A 68 12.50 9.03 -35.42
C LEU A 68 13.33 10.31 -35.35
N LYS A 69 13.71 10.74 -34.14
CA LYS A 69 14.51 11.96 -33.95
C LYS A 69 16.02 11.70 -33.98
N TYR A 70 16.47 10.44 -34.04
CA TYR A 70 17.88 10.06 -33.88
C TYR A 70 18.84 10.81 -34.80
N MET A 71 18.45 11.08 -36.05
CA MET A 71 19.30 11.78 -37.02
C MET A 71 19.40 13.30 -36.76
N TYR A 72 18.46 13.88 -36.01
CA TYR A 72 18.35 15.32 -35.78
C TYR A 72 19.00 15.78 -34.47
N LEU A 73 19.27 14.86 -33.53
CA LEU A 73 19.92 15.22 -32.26
C LEU A 73 21.44 15.25 -32.38
N THR A 74 22.08 16.08 -31.54
CA THR A 74 23.53 16.05 -31.37
C THR A 74 23.95 14.78 -30.64
N THR A 75 25.19 14.30 -30.87
CA THR A 75 25.72 13.07 -30.25
C THR A 75 25.59 13.06 -28.73
N LEU A 76 25.86 14.19 -28.08
CA LEU A 76 25.74 14.33 -26.63
C LEU A 76 24.30 14.12 -26.15
N TYR A 77 23.33 14.73 -26.83
CA TYR A 77 21.92 14.58 -26.46
C TYR A 77 21.42 13.15 -26.66
N LYS A 78 21.87 12.44 -27.70
CA LYS A 78 21.53 11.02 -27.91
C LYS A 78 21.96 10.17 -26.71
N ILE A 79 23.19 10.36 -26.24
CA ILE A 79 23.74 9.60 -25.11
C ILE A 79 23.00 9.93 -23.81
N ILE A 80 22.75 11.22 -23.55
CA ILE A 80 22.07 11.65 -22.32
C ILE A 80 20.62 11.18 -22.28
N LEU A 81 19.86 11.35 -23.36
CA LEU A 81 18.46 10.91 -23.40
C LEU A 81 18.33 9.39 -23.28
N LEU A 82 19.19 8.64 -23.97
CA LEU A 82 19.21 7.17 -23.84
C LEU A 82 19.48 6.76 -22.39
N ALA A 83 20.47 7.38 -21.74
CA ALA A 83 20.77 7.11 -20.33
C ALA A 83 19.57 7.44 -19.42
N ILE A 84 18.90 8.59 -19.64
CA ILE A 84 17.70 8.97 -18.89
C ILE A 84 16.59 7.93 -19.08
N TYR A 85 16.27 7.51 -20.31
CA TYR A 85 15.21 6.53 -20.55
C TYR A 85 15.50 5.17 -19.89
N ILE A 86 16.76 4.71 -19.92
CA ILE A 86 17.16 3.47 -19.24
C ILE A 86 16.99 3.60 -17.74
N VAL A 87 17.54 4.67 -17.14
CA VAL A 87 17.46 4.91 -15.69
C VAL A 87 16.01 5.07 -15.25
N PHE A 88 15.21 5.84 -16.00
CA PHE A 88 13.79 6.03 -15.75
C PHE A 88 13.04 4.69 -15.74
N THR A 89 13.27 3.84 -16.74
CA THR A 89 12.60 2.53 -16.86
C THR A 89 12.97 1.60 -15.70
N ILE A 90 14.25 1.53 -15.32
CA ILE A 90 14.69 0.67 -14.21
C ILE A 90 14.06 1.14 -12.90
N ILE A 91 14.10 2.45 -12.63
CA ILE A 91 13.50 3.03 -11.42
C ILE A 91 11.99 2.79 -11.42
N GLU A 92 11.32 2.99 -12.55
CA GLU A 92 9.87 2.79 -12.70
C GLU A 92 9.47 1.36 -12.34
N VAL A 93 10.18 0.36 -12.86
CA VAL A 93 9.92 -1.06 -12.55
C VAL A 93 10.09 -1.35 -11.06
N ILE A 94 11.20 -0.90 -10.46
CA ILE A 94 11.48 -1.12 -9.03
C ILE A 94 10.41 -0.42 -8.18
N ARG A 95 10.11 0.84 -8.51
CA ARG A 95 9.12 1.68 -7.82
C ARG A 95 7.75 1.01 -7.85
N LEU A 96 7.22 0.66 -9.01
CA LEU A 96 5.92 -0.01 -9.13
C LEU A 96 5.87 -1.33 -8.36
N TYR A 97 6.95 -2.13 -8.41
CA TYR A 97 7.02 -3.42 -7.70
C TYR A 97 6.94 -3.24 -6.18
N ILE A 98 7.77 -2.35 -5.59
CA ILE A 98 7.75 -2.14 -4.15
C ILE A 98 6.50 -1.39 -3.68
N GLY A 99 5.92 -0.53 -4.51
CA GLY A 99 4.64 0.14 -4.23
C GLY A 99 3.49 -0.86 -4.16
N TYR A 100 3.42 -1.77 -5.13
CA TYR A 100 2.47 -2.88 -5.13
C TYR A 100 2.66 -3.73 -3.86
N LEU A 101 3.89 -4.19 -3.61
CA LEU A 101 4.18 -5.06 -2.47
C LEU A 101 3.89 -4.36 -1.13
N GLY A 102 4.34 -3.12 -0.96
CA GLY A 102 4.19 -2.36 0.27
C GLY A 102 2.74 -2.05 0.62
N ASN A 103 1.93 -1.71 -0.38
CA ASN A 103 0.52 -1.41 -0.14
C ASN A 103 -0.30 -2.69 0.15
N LEU A 104 -0.07 -3.80 -0.56
CA LEU A 104 -0.78 -5.06 -0.34
C LEU A 104 -0.36 -5.79 0.93
N MET A 105 0.95 -5.84 1.21
CA MET A 105 1.49 -6.56 2.37
C MET A 105 1.54 -5.70 3.64
N GLU A 106 1.01 -4.48 3.59
CA GLU A 106 0.99 -3.51 4.69
C GLU A 106 2.40 -3.21 5.26
N ARG A 107 3.40 -3.18 4.39
CA ARG A 107 4.78 -2.97 4.81
C ARG A 107 5.20 -1.52 4.60
N VAL A 108 5.22 -0.79 5.72
CA VAL A 108 5.61 0.62 5.79
C VAL A 108 6.98 0.90 5.16
N PRO A 109 8.04 0.09 5.38
CA PRO A 109 9.35 0.36 4.79
C PRO A 109 9.33 0.34 3.25
N GLU A 110 8.69 -0.65 2.65
CA GLU A 110 8.54 -0.80 1.20
C GLU A 110 7.71 0.34 0.60
N LEU A 111 6.62 0.72 1.27
CA LEU A 111 5.77 1.83 0.85
C LEU A 111 6.49 3.18 0.96
N ALA A 112 7.32 3.37 1.99
CA ALA A 112 8.18 4.53 2.14
C ALA A 112 9.24 4.57 1.02
N GLY A 113 9.81 3.41 0.65
CA GLY A 113 10.70 3.27 -0.50
C GLY A 113 10.02 3.68 -1.80
N PHE A 114 8.80 3.20 -2.05
CA PHE A 114 7.98 3.60 -3.21
C PHE A 114 7.80 5.12 -3.27
N TRP A 115 7.38 5.72 -2.16
CA TRP A 115 7.09 7.15 -2.09
C TRP A 115 8.36 8.00 -2.25
N LEU A 116 9.48 7.55 -1.67
CA LEU A 116 10.78 8.17 -1.85
C LEU A 116 11.22 8.13 -3.32
N LEU A 117 11.16 6.97 -3.98
CA LEU A 117 11.50 6.85 -5.40
C LEU A 117 10.60 7.74 -6.26
N THR A 118 9.31 7.83 -5.92
CA THR A 118 8.33 8.68 -6.63
C THR A 118 8.72 10.15 -6.57
N ILE A 119 9.00 10.70 -5.39
CA ILE A 119 9.32 12.13 -5.21
C ILE A 119 10.76 12.46 -5.60
N LEU A 120 11.72 11.63 -5.22
CA LEU A 120 13.14 11.94 -5.33
C LEU A 120 13.71 11.65 -6.71
N LEU A 121 13.21 10.61 -7.39
CA LEU A 121 13.76 10.17 -8.67
C LEU A 121 12.76 10.33 -9.80
N GLN A 122 11.57 9.73 -9.67
CA GLN A 122 10.62 9.64 -10.78
C GLN A 122 10.05 11.00 -11.15
N PHE A 123 9.64 11.79 -10.15
CA PHE A 123 9.11 13.13 -10.35
C PHE A 123 10.10 14.10 -11.03
N PRO A 124 11.34 14.30 -10.54
CA PRO A 124 12.27 15.19 -11.22
C PRO A 124 12.66 14.68 -12.61
N LEU A 125 12.80 13.36 -12.81
CA LEU A 125 13.10 12.82 -14.14
C LEU A 125 11.95 13.04 -15.13
N ILE A 126 10.69 12.85 -14.73
CA ILE A 126 9.57 13.10 -15.64
C ILE A 126 9.42 14.58 -15.96
N LEU A 127 9.66 15.47 -14.99
CA LEU A 127 9.70 16.92 -15.24
C LEU A 127 10.84 17.30 -16.20
N LEU A 128 12.03 16.71 -16.02
CA LEU A 128 13.15 16.91 -16.93
C LEU A 128 12.78 16.52 -18.36
N LEU A 129 12.12 15.37 -18.55
CA LEU A 129 11.66 14.94 -19.87
C LEU A 129 10.57 15.86 -20.43
N LEU A 130 9.66 16.38 -19.60
CA LEU A 130 8.56 17.24 -20.03
C LEU A 130 9.01 18.64 -20.49
N PHE A 131 9.98 19.22 -19.76
CA PHE A 131 10.42 20.61 -19.93
C PHE A 131 11.73 20.76 -20.70
N ASN A 132 12.31 19.66 -21.18
CA ASN A 132 13.52 19.71 -22.00
C ASN A 132 13.19 20.11 -23.45
N ASP A 133 12.95 21.40 -23.69
CA ASP A 133 12.62 21.92 -25.02
C ASP A 133 13.75 21.69 -26.05
N GLN A 134 15.00 21.52 -25.61
CA GLN A 134 16.13 21.24 -26.50
C GLN A 134 16.14 19.80 -27.05
N ALA A 135 15.36 18.89 -26.47
CA ALA A 135 15.26 17.50 -26.94
C ALA A 135 14.29 17.32 -28.13
N MET A 136 13.79 18.41 -28.72
CA MET A 136 12.81 18.39 -29.83
C MET A 136 11.65 17.44 -29.54
N LEU A 137 10.89 17.72 -28.47
CA LEU A 137 9.78 16.87 -28.05
C LEU A 137 8.72 16.75 -29.16
N LEU A 138 8.50 15.54 -29.66
CA LEU A 138 7.39 15.26 -30.57
C LEU A 138 6.05 15.26 -29.80
N PRO A 139 4.91 15.53 -30.46
CA PRO A 139 3.61 15.54 -29.81
C PRO A 139 3.27 14.22 -29.08
N LEU A 140 3.62 13.08 -29.67
CA LEU A 140 3.42 11.76 -29.06
C LEU A 140 4.25 11.59 -27.78
N GLU A 141 5.54 11.93 -27.83
CA GLU A 141 6.45 11.88 -26.67
C GLU A 141 5.95 12.78 -25.54
N ARG A 142 5.54 14.01 -25.87
CA ARG A 142 4.95 14.92 -24.90
C ARG A 142 3.68 14.34 -24.26
N ALA A 143 2.79 13.74 -25.06
CA ALA A 143 1.56 13.14 -24.55
C ALA A 143 1.84 11.99 -23.57
N VAL A 144 2.75 11.08 -23.90
CA VAL A 144 3.07 9.94 -23.01
C VAL A 144 3.78 10.41 -21.74
N HIS A 145 4.66 11.43 -21.82
CA HIS A 145 5.27 12.01 -20.62
C HIS A 145 4.25 12.72 -19.72
N ILE A 146 3.25 13.41 -20.29
CA ILE A 146 2.17 14.02 -19.51
C ILE A 146 1.38 12.96 -18.75
N ILE A 147 1.00 11.87 -19.43
CA ILE A 147 0.25 10.78 -18.79
C ILE A 147 1.06 10.15 -17.65
N GLU A 148 2.34 9.87 -17.89
CA GLU A 148 3.25 9.36 -16.85
C GLU A 148 3.39 10.33 -15.67
N ALA A 149 3.51 11.64 -15.95
CA ALA A 149 3.57 12.66 -14.91
C ALA A 149 2.30 12.71 -14.05
N LEU A 150 1.12 12.50 -14.66
CA LEU A 150 -0.14 12.41 -13.92
C LEU A 150 -0.18 11.19 -13.00
N PHE A 151 0.30 10.03 -13.46
CA PHE A 151 0.45 8.86 -12.58
C PHE A 151 1.38 9.15 -11.42
N VAL A 152 2.59 9.65 -11.68
CA VAL A 152 3.59 9.99 -10.65
C VAL A 152 3.04 10.98 -9.62
N LEU A 153 2.34 12.02 -10.06
CA LEU A 153 1.71 13.00 -9.17
C LEU A 153 0.62 12.37 -8.30
N PHE A 154 -0.28 11.61 -8.92
CA PHE A 154 -1.37 10.96 -8.21
C PHE A 154 -0.86 9.93 -7.20
N GLU A 155 0.08 9.09 -7.61
CA GLU A 155 0.77 8.11 -6.77
C GLU A 155 1.53 8.76 -5.62
N GLY A 156 2.17 9.92 -5.85
CA GLY A 156 2.84 10.68 -4.80
C GLY A 156 1.88 11.17 -3.71
N VAL A 157 0.70 11.67 -4.12
CA VAL A 157 -0.35 12.12 -3.19
C VAL A 157 -0.97 10.93 -2.44
N CYS A 158 -1.43 9.91 -3.16
CA CYS A 158 -2.03 8.72 -2.55
C CYS A 158 -1.03 7.95 -1.68
N GLY A 159 0.23 7.85 -2.11
CA GLY A 159 1.32 7.22 -1.36
C GLY A 159 1.59 7.91 -0.04
N TYR A 160 1.58 9.25 0.00
CA TYR A 160 1.69 10.01 1.24
C TYR A 160 0.58 9.64 2.22
N PHE A 161 -0.68 9.65 1.76
CA PHE A 161 -1.81 9.28 2.60
C PHE A 161 -1.74 7.82 3.06
N ALA A 162 -1.37 6.90 2.18
CA ALA A 162 -1.22 5.48 2.50
C ALA A 162 -0.18 5.26 3.61
N ILE A 163 0.99 5.92 3.52
CA ILE A 163 2.02 5.85 4.57
C ILE A 163 1.49 6.40 5.90
N ARG A 164 0.84 7.57 5.90
CA ARG A 164 0.30 8.17 7.12
C ARG A 164 -0.70 7.26 7.82
N VAL A 165 -1.61 6.65 7.06
CA VAL A 165 -2.60 5.71 7.58
C VAL A 165 -1.92 4.45 8.12
N MET A 166 -0.97 3.89 7.37
CA MET A 166 -0.31 2.63 7.73
C MET A 166 0.60 2.77 8.96
N VAL A 167 1.29 3.91 9.12
CA VAL A 167 2.08 4.21 10.33
C VAL A 167 1.19 4.28 11.57
N ASN A 168 0.06 5.00 11.48
CA ASN A 168 -0.89 5.08 12.59
C ASN A 168 -1.44 3.70 12.95
N TYR A 169 -1.75 2.87 11.95
CA TYR A 169 -2.22 1.50 12.16
C TYR A 169 -1.18 0.63 12.88
N GLN A 170 0.10 0.70 12.47
CA GLN A 170 1.16 -0.06 13.15
C GLN A 170 1.33 0.36 14.61
N VAL A 171 1.22 1.66 14.91
CA VAL A 171 1.26 2.18 16.29
C VAL A 171 0.08 1.66 17.11
N THR A 172 -1.15 1.72 16.57
CA THR A 172 -2.34 1.17 17.24
C THR A 172 -2.18 -0.33 17.50
N LYS A 173 -1.72 -1.09 16.51
CA LYS A 173 -1.49 -2.54 16.65
C LYS A 173 -0.43 -2.87 17.71
N PHE A 174 0.63 -2.05 17.81
CA PHE A 174 1.64 -2.20 18.84
C PHE A 174 1.03 -1.99 20.24
N HIS A 175 0.29 -0.90 20.45
CA HIS A 175 -0.38 -0.64 21.73
C HIS A 175 -1.39 -1.73 22.10
N LEU A 176 -2.19 -2.21 21.14
CA LEU A 176 -3.15 -3.30 21.37
C LEU A 176 -2.46 -4.60 21.80
N ARG A 177 -1.30 -4.93 21.21
CA ARG A 177 -0.50 -6.09 21.64
C ARG A 177 -0.02 -5.93 23.07
N GLN A 178 0.47 -4.74 23.45
CA GLN A 178 0.88 -4.48 24.84
C GLN A 178 -0.26 -4.69 25.83
N PHE A 179 -1.50 -4.24 25.52
CA PHE A 179 -2.64 -4.50 26.39
C PHE A 179 -3.00 -5.98 26.48
N THR A 180 -2.97 -6.70 25.35
CA THR A 180 -3.28 -8.14 25.32
C THR A 180 -2.25 -8.93 26.13
N ASP A 181 -0.96 -8.62 25.98
CA ASP A 181 0.12 -9.27 26.73
C ASP A 181 -0.02 -9.03 28.24
N LEU A 182 -0.42 -7.83 28.65
CA LEU A 182 -0.66 -7.49 30.06
C LEU A 182 -1.87 -8.22 30.65
N GLU A 183 -2.97 -8.32 29.90
CA GLU A 183 -4.17 -9.06 30.31
C GLU A 183 -3.85 -10.55 30.48
N GLN A 184 -3.06 -11.11 29.56
CA GLN A 184 -2.63 -12.51 29.63
C GLN A 184 -1.72 -12.78 30.85
N ILE A 185 -0.80 -11.87 31.19
CA ILE A 185 0.02 -11.99 32.41
C ILE A 185 -0.85 -11.96 33.67
N GLN A 186 -1.86 -11.09 33.71
CA GLN A 186 -2.74 -10.96 34.86
C GLN A 186 -3.61 -12.20 35.07
N ASP A 187 -4.11 -12.79 33.98
CA ASP A 187 -4.84 -14.06 34.02
C ASP A 187 -3.95 -15.20 34.52
N ASP A 188 -2.70 -15.31 34.03
CA ASP A 188 -1.75 -16.34 34.45
C ASP A 188 -1.41 -16.24 35.96
N GLU A 189 -1.19 -15.03 36.49
CA GLU A 189 -0.97 -14.81 37.93
C GLU A 189 -2.18 -15.20 38.80
N TYR A 190 -3.40 -14.90 38.32
CA TYR A 190 -4.63 -15.27 39.02
C TYR A 190 -4.77 -16.80 39.14
N TRP A 191 -4.53 -17.53 38.05
CA TRP A 191 -4.59 -18.99 38.06
C TRP A 191 -3.52 -19.63 38.94
N ILE A 192 -2.31 -19.08 38.94
CA ILE A 192 -1.21 -19.57 39.80
C ILE A 192 -1.57 -19.38 41.29
N ASN A 193 -2.03 -18.19 41.69
CA ASN A 193 -2.38 -17.92 43.09
C ASN A 193 -3.55 -18.78 43.60
N ASN A 194 -4.59 -18.99 42.78
CA ASN A 194 -5.72 -19.85 43.17
C ASN A 194 -5.32 -21.33 43.28
N ASN A 195 -4.42 -21.81 42.40
CA ASN A 195 -3.96 -23.20 42.47
C ASN A 195 -3.07 -23.46 43.70
N HIS A 196 -2.32 -22.45 44.17
CA HIS A 196 -1.55 -22.56 45.42
C HIS A 196 -2.43 -22.59 46.68
N GLN A 197 -3.58 -21.89 46.68
CA GLN A 197 -4.51 -21.90 47.81
C GLN A 197 -5.30 -23.21 47.98
N HIS A 198 -5.41 -24.01 46.92
CA HIS A 198 -6.09 -25.32 46.98
C HIS A 198 -5.18 -26.50 47.34
N GLN A 199 -3.86 -26.29 47.47
CA GLN A 199 -2.88 -27.33 47.83
C GLN A 199 -2.39 -27.26 49.29
N SER A 200 -2.88 -26.30 50.09
CA SER A 200 -2.62 -26.14 51.53
C SER A 200 -3.83 -26.52 52.36
#